data_AF-A0A961SRK9-F1
#
_entry.id   AF-A0A961SRK9-F1
#
_cell.length_a   1.000
_cell.length_b   1.000
_cell.length_c   1.000
_cell.angle_alpha   90.00
_cell.angle_beta   90.00
_cell.angle_gamma   90.00
#
_symmetry.space_group_name_H-M   'P 1'
#
loop_
_entity.id
_entity.type
_entity.pdbx_description
1 polymer ?
#
loop_
_entity_poly.entity_id
_entity_poly.type
_entity_poly.pdbx_seq_one_letter_code
_entity_poly.pdbx_strand_id
1 'polypeptide(L)'
;MNPFFTGLLKLLLASLIAGAAMNLFGLSAERILAAIGLTPLEAWEHAARFIAWAIPNVLLGAVVILPLWLFAYLFIPPRSYDE
;
A
#
# COMPACT_ATOMS: atom_id res chain seq x y z
N MET A 1 11.48 -18.46 -6.65
CA MET A 1 11.05 -17.06 -6.44
C MET A 1 9.53 -17.08 -6.28
N ASN A 2 8.96 -16.60 -5.16
CA ASN A 2 7.51 -16.70 -4.91
C ASN A 2 6.71 -16.01 -6.02
N PRO A 3 5.62 -16.62 -6.53
CA PRO A 3 4.83 -16.07 -7.64
C PRO A 3 4.28 -14.67 -7.33
N PHE A 4 4.02 -14.38 -6.05
CA PHE A 4 3.64 -13.05 -5.56
C PHE A 4 4.70 -11.98 -5.87
N PHE A 5 5.98 -12.26 -5.55
CA PHE A 5 7.06 -11.29 -5.78
C PHE A 5 7.25 -11.01 -7.27
N THR A 6 7.18 -12.06 -8.10
CA THR A 6 7.23 -11.92 -9.56
C THR A 6 6.04 -11.10 -10.08
N GLY A 7 4.84 -11.30 -9.52
CA GLY A 7 3.65 -10.53 -9.87
C GLY A 7 3.81 -9.05 -9.51
N LEU A 8 4.27 -8.75 -8.28
CA LEU A 8 4.52 -7.39 -7.82
C LEU A 8 5.59 -6.69 -8.68
N LEU A 9 6.68 -7.38 -9.00
CA LEU A 9 7.73 -6.83 -9.85
C LEU A 9 7.23 -6.51 -11.26
N LYS A 10 6.44 -7.42 -11.87
CA LYS A 10 5.83 -7.19 -13.18
C LYS A 10 4.87 -6.00 -13.16
N LEU A 11 4.06 -5.88 -12.11
CA LEU A 11 3.15 -4.76 -11.92
C LEU A 11 3.92 -3.44 -11.83
N LEU A 12 4.97 -3.39 -11.00
CA LEU A 12 5.83 -2.21 -10.86
C LEU A 12 6.51 -1.83 -12.18
N LEU A 13 7.02 -2.82 -12.93
CA LEU A 13 7.61 -2.57 -14.25
C LEU A 13 6.56 -2.02 -15.23
N ALA A 14 5.38 -2.65 -15.28
CA ALA A 14 4.30 -2.23 -16.17
C ALA A 14 3.82 -0.81 -15.84
N SER A 15 3.66 -0.46 -14.56
CA SER A 15 3.27 0.88 -14.13
C SER A 15 4.36 1.91 -14.44
N LEU A 16 5.63 1.55 -14.28
CA LEU A 16 6.75 2.43 -14.61
C LEU A 16 6.80 2.73 -16.11
N ILE A 17 6.67 1.70 -16.94
CA ILE A 17 6.65 1.84 -18.41
C ILE A 17 5.44 2.69 -18.82
N ALA A 18 4.26 2.42 -18.26
CA ALA A 18 3.05 3.20 -18.54
C ALA A 18 3.23 4.67 -18.15
N GLY A 19 3.75 4.95 -16.96
CA GLY A 19 4.01 6.32 -16.49
C GLY A 19 5.06 7.05 -17.33
N ALA A 20 6.14 6.35 -17.73
CA ALA A 20 7.15 6.90 -18.63
C ALA A 20 6.56 7.22 -20.01
N ALA A 21 5.73 6.33 -20.56
CA ALA A 21 5.02 6.56 -21.81
C ALA A 21 4.07 7.76 -21.70
N MET A 22 3.27 7.87 -20.65
CA MET A 22 2.40 9.02 -20.39
C MET A 22 3.19 10.34 -20.32
N ASN A 23 4.35 10.32 -19.66
CA ASN A 23 5.22 11.49 -19.57
C ASN A 23 5.73 11.94 -20.96
N LEU A 24 6.03 10.99 -21.86
CA LEU A 24 6.39 11.30 -23.25
C LEU A 24 5.24 11.94 -24.04
N PHE A 25 3.99 11.60 -23.74
CA PHE A 25 2.80 12.24 -24.31
C PHE A 25 2.43 13.57 -23.63
N GLY A 26 3.27 14.06 -22.70
CA GLY A 26 3.03 15.31 -21.97
C GLY A 26 1.98 15.18 -20.86
N LEU A 27 1.53 13.97 -20.53
CA LEU A 27 0.76 13.65 -19.33
C LEU A 27 1.74 13.42 -18.18
N SER A 28 2.13 14.50 -17.52
CA SER A 28 3.04 14.47 -16.37
C SER A 28 2.27 14.49 -15.05
N ALA A 29 2.87 13.97 -13.98
CA ALA A 29 2.26 13.97 -12.65
C ALA A 29 1.90 15.40 -12.19
N GLU A 30 2.75 16.38 -12.51
CA GLU A 30 2.53 17.78 -12.17
C GLU A 30 1.27 18.34 -12.84
N ARG A 31 0.98 17.95 -14.09
CA ARG A 31 -0.23 18.40 -14.78
C ARG A 31 -1.49 17.75 -14.23
N ILE A 32 -1.41 16.48 -13.85
CA ILE A 32 -2.53 15.76 -13.22
C ILE A 32 -2.83 16.38 -11.86
N LEU A 33 -1.80 16.66 -11.07
CA LEU A 33 -1.92 17.35 -9.78
C LEU A 33 -2.46 18.78 -9.95
N ALA A 34 -1.94 19.54 -10.92
CA ALA A 34 -2.42 20.88 -11.21
C ALA A 34 -3.89 20.89 -11.67
N ALA A 35 -4.35 19.86 -12.39
CA ALA A 35 -5.74 19.74 -12.83
C ALA A 35 -6.73 19.61 -11.66
N ILE A 36 -6.29 19.04 -10.53
CA ILE A 36 -7.06 18.98 -9.28
C ILE A 36 -6.71 20.13 -8.31
N GLY A 37 -5.96 21.13 -8.77
CA GLY A 37 -5.60 22.32 -7.99
C GLY A 37 -4.51 22.07 -6.94
N LEU A 38 -3.77 20.97 -7.04
CA LEU A 38 -2.68 20.63 -6.11
C LEU A 38 -1.32 20.90 -6.75
N THR A 39 -0.41 21.47 -5.97
CA THR A 39 1.00 21.54 -6.33
C THR A 39 1.71 20.22 -5.97
N PRO A 40 2.81 19.88 -6.67
CA PRO A 40 3.61 18.70 -6.32
C PRO A 40 4.12 18.70 -4.87
N LEU A 41 4.42 19.90 -4.33
CA LEU A 41 4.85 20.06 -2.95
C LEU A 41 3.74 19.74 -1.96
N GLU A 42 2.54 20.28 -2.18
CA GLU A 42 1.36 19.99 -1.34
C GLU A 42 1.01 18.50 -1.36
N ALA A 43 1.08 17.85 -2.53
CA ALA A 43 0.85 16.41 -2.64
C ALA A 43 1.82 15.59 -1.76
N TRP A 44 3.10 15.96 -1.74
CA TRP A 44 4.09 15.35 -0.87
C TRP A 44 3.82 15.60 0.61
N GLU A 45 3.48 16.84 0.98
CA GLU A 45 3.13 17.18 2.36
C GLU A 45 1.90 16.42 2.86
N HIS A 46 0.89 16.25 2.00
CA HIS A 46 -0.29 15.45 2.31
C HIS A 46 0.06 13.97 2.52
N ALA A 47 0.91 13.40 1.65
CA ALA A 47 1.37 12.02 1.81
C ALA A 47 2.17 11.83 3.10
N ALA A 48 3.11 12.75 3.40
CA ALA A 48 3.90 12.72 4.63
C ALA A 48 3.01 12.85 5.88
N ARG A 49 2.03 13.76 5.86
CA ARG A 49 1.06 13.92 6.95
C ARG A 49 0.19 12.68 7.13
N PHE A 50 -0.24 12.06 6.03
CA PHE A 50 -0.99 10.81 6.06
C PHE A 50 -0.18 9.69 6.70
N ILE A 51 1.09 9.52 6.33
CA ILE A 51 1.98 8.53 6.93
C ILE A 51 2.21 8.83 8.42
N ALA A 52 2.49 10.08 8.76
CA ALA A 52 2.69 10.51 10.15
C ALA A 52 1.47 10.28 11.02
N TRP A 53 0.26 10.40 10.47
CA TRP A 53 -0.99 10.01 11.12
C TRP A 53 -1.16 8.48 11.16
N ALA A 54 -0.84 7.76 10.09
CA ALA A 54 -1.07 6.33 9.98
C ALA A 54 -0.21 5.53 10.97
N ILE A 55 1.09 5.86 11.12
CA ILE A 55 2.03 5.13 11.97
C ILE A 55 1.50 4.93 13.42
N PRO A 56 1.19 5.99 14.19
CA PRO A 56 0.72 5.82 15.56
C PRO A 56 -0.60 5.06 15.63
N ASN A 57 -1.52 5.28 14.69
CA ASN A 57 -2.82 4.61 14.67
C ASN A 57 -2.69 3.11 14.36
N VAL A 58 -1.80 2.74 13.43
CA VAL A 58 -1.49 1.34 13.13
C VAL A 58 -0.86 0.66 14.34
N LEU A 59 0.08 1.33 15.03
CA LEU A 59 0.68 0.79 16.25
C LEU A 59 -0.37 0.57 17.34
N LEU A 60 -1.26 1.54 17.58
CA LEU A 60 -2.37 1.40 18.52
C LEU A 60 -3.27 0.21 18.17
N GLY A 61 -3.63 0.06 16.89
CA GLY A 61 -4.41 -1.08 16.42
C GLY A 61 -3.67 -2.40 16.61
N ALA A 62 -2.37 -2.46 16.32
CA ALA A 62 -1.55 -3.66 16.44
C ALA A 62 -1.46 -4.16 17.89
N VAL A 63 -1.38 -3.25 18.87
CA VAL A 63 -1.38 -3.59 20.30
C VAL A 63 -2.64 -4.36 20.72
N VAL A 64 -3.78 -4.13 20.05
CA VAL A 64 -5.05 -4.79 20.36
C VAL A 64 -5.29 -6.01 19.46
N ILE A 65 -5.07 -5.86 18.15
CA ILE A 65 -5.41 -6.89 17.16
C ILE A 65 -4.44 -8.07 17.23
N LEU A 66 -3.13 -7.84 17.40
CA LEU A 66 -2.16 -8.95 17.41
C LEU A 66 -2.41 -9.93 18.57
N PRO A 67 -2.64 -9.50 19.83
CA PRO A 67 -3.00 -10.41 20.91
C PRO A 67 -4.32 -11.12 20.65
N LEU A 68 -5.34 -10.42 20.15
CA LEU A 68 -6.63 -11.03 19.83
C LEU A 68 -6.48 -12.15 18.81
N TRP A 69 -5.69 -11.92 17.76
CA TRP A 69 -5.41 -12.91 16.73
C TRP A 69 -4.61 -14.09 17.28
N LEU A 70 -3.64 -13.83 18.18
CA LEU A 70 -2.87 -14.86 18.86
C LEU A 70 -3.78 -15.76 19.71
N PHE A 71 -4.69 -15.17 20.49
CA PHE A 71 -5.67 -15.94 21.26
C PHE A 71 -6.60 -16.73 20.35
N ALA A 72 -7.15 -16.12 19.31
CA ALA A 72 -8.00 -16.81 18.35
C ALA A 72 -7.29 -18.00 17.70
N TYR A 73 -6.01 -17.85 17.36
CA TYR A 73 -5.19 -18.91 16.80
C TYR A 73 -4.92 -20.04 17.82
N LEU A 74 -4.59 -19.69 19.06
CA LEU A 74 -4.30 -20.68 20.12
C LEU A 74 -5.54 -21.50 20.51
N PHE A 75 -6.71 -20.87 20.50
CA PHE A 75 -7.98 -21.49 20.89
C PHE A 75 -8.78 -22.07 19.71
N ILE A 76 -8.34 -21.86 18.46
CA ILE A 76 -8.94 -22.57 17.33
C ILE A 76 -8.54 -24.05 17.46
N PRO A 77 -9.51 -24.97 17.68
CA PRO A 77 -9.19 -26.37 17.71
C PRO A 77 -8.62 -26.78 16.34
N PRO A 78 -7.55 -27.59 16.29
CA PRO A 78 -7.00 -28.05 15.04
C PRO A 78 -8.12 -28.75 14.27
N ARG A 79 -8.38 -28.30 13.03
CA ARG A 79 -9.32 -28.99 12.15
C ARG A 79 -8.75 -30.40 11.92
N SER A 80 -9.37 -31.41 12.52
CA SER A 80 -9.15 -32.79 12.07
C SER A 80 -9.74 -32.86 10.67
N TYR A 81 -8.87 -33.10 9.69
CA TYR A 81 -9.32 -33.62 8.42
C TYR A 81 -9.57 -35.09 8.69
N ASP A 82 -10.82 -35.42 9.00
CA ASP A 82 -11.25 -36.82 9.08
C ASP A 82 -11.23 -37.34 7.62
N GLU A 83 -10.31 -38.27 7.34
CA GLU A 83 -10.20 -39.02 6.07
C GLU A 83 -11.33 -40.04 5.92
#